data_AF-A0A2E0WMU1-F1
#
_entry.id   AF-A0A2E0WMU1-F1
#
_cell.length_a   1.000
_cell.length_b   1.000
_cell.length_c   1.000
_cell.angle_alpha   90.00
_cell.angle_beta   90.00
_cell.angle_gamma   90.00
#
_symmetry.space_group_name_H-M   'P 1'
#
loop_
_entity.id
_entity.type
_entity.pdbx_description
1 polymer ?
#
loop_
_entity_poly.entity_id
_entity_poly.type
_entity_poly.pdbx_seq_one_letter_code
_entity_poly.pdbx_strand_id
1 'polypeptide(L)'
;MSKHFSFAAEAEDDSDVVFRDVITLALLGFIALVVILLPHINPPEKKRTEQEVAAPGNVMIEARWDDDIDADVDLWVQGPQDRPVGYSNLAGEVFNLLRDDIGFRNDVSQLNYENAYSRGIVEGEYTVNLHMYFNRADSWPVPVTVLVSTVKPSGTTRTTRQILVSDVELRQLGEELTVFNFQLDADGELVDGSVNSAPRKLVTAPTGGYNFDAYKQ
;
A
#
# COMPACT_ATOMS: atom_id res chain seq x y z
N MET A 1 -72.70 48.67 -21.61
CA MET A 1 -72.08 48.97 -22.91
C MET A 1 -71.28 47.75 -23.35
N SER A 2 -71.86 46.92 -24.23
CA SER A 2 -71.17 45.76 -24.81
C SER A 2 -70.26 46.25 -25.93
N LYS A 3 -68.97 45.92 -25.86
CA LYS A 3 -68.05 46.02 -27.00
C LYS A 3 -67.63 44.60 -27.36
N HIS A 4 -68.16 44.10 -28.47
CA HIS A 4 -67.66 42.91 -29.14
C HIS A 4 -66.21 43.17 -29.56
N PHE A 5 -65.27 42.40 -29.03
CA PHE A 5 -63.90 42.32 -29.53
C PHE A 5 -63.76 40.98 -30.25
N SER A 6 -63.59 41.06 -31.57
CA SER A 6 -63.21 39.92 -32.42
C SER A 6 -61.75 39.61 -32.16
N PHE A 7 -61.44 38.37 -31.77
CA PHE A 7 -60.08 37.87 -31.62
C PHE A 7 -59.69 37.20 -32.94
N ALA A 8 -58.91 37.89 -33.77
CA ALA A 8 -58.23 37.25 -34.88
C ALA A 8 -57.09 36.42 -34.28
N ALA A 9 -57.24 35.10 -34.25
CA ALA A 9 -56.14 34.20 -33.94
C ALA A 9 -55.11 34.34 -35.08
N GLU A 10 -53.95 34.93 -34.79
CA GLU A 10 -52.78 34.81 -35.66
C GLU A 10 -52.48 33.31 -35.81
N ALA A 11 -52.57 32.80 -37.03
CA ALA A 11 -52.16 31.44 -37.34
C ALA A 11 -50.65 31.35 -37.09
N GLU A 12 -50.24 30.56 -36.10
CA GLU A 12 -48.85 30.21 -35.83
C GLU A 12 -48.26 29.68 -37.15
N ASP A 13 -47.19 30.31 -37.64
CA ASP A 13 -46.57 29.94 -38.92
C ASP A 13 -46.08 28.48 -38.82
N ASP A 14 -46.55 27.60 -39.71
CA ASP A 14 -46.20 26.18 -39.71
C ASP A 14 -44.68 25.96 -39.67
N SER A 15 -43.90 26.91 -40.18
CA SER A 15 -42.44 26.91 -40.13
C SER A 15 -41.87 27.00 -38.70
N ASP A 16 -42.50 27.77 -37.83
CA ASP A 16 -42.11 27.93 -36.42
C ASP A 16 -42.44 26.69 -35.60
N VAL A 17 -43.59 26.07 -35.89
CA VAL A 17 -43.99 24.77 -35.31
C VAL A 17 -42.97 23.70 -35.69
N VAL A 18 -42.62 23.59 -36.97
CA VAL A 18 -41.62 22.61 -37.45
C VAL A 18 -40.25 22.88 -36.83
N PHE A 19 -39.82 24.14 -36.75
CA PHE A 19 -38.52 24.49 -36.15
C PHE A 19 -38.46 24.12 -34.66
N ARG A 20 -39.52 24.45 -33.90
CA ARG A 20 -39.66 24.08 -32.48
C ARG A 20 -39.64 22.57 -32.31
N ASP A 21 -40.35 21.83 -33.15
CA ASP A 21 -40.42 20.37 -33.05
C ASP A 21 -39.07 19.71 -33.34
N VAL A 22 -38.34 20.18 -34.35
CA VAL A 22 -37.00 19.68 -34.68
C VAL A 22 -36.02 19.90 -33.54
N ILE A 23 -35.99 21.11 -32.94
CA ILE A 23 -35.10 21.40 -31.81
C ILE A 23 -35.52 20.60 -30.57
N THR A 24 -36.82 20.45 -30.32
CA THR A 24 -37.31 19.70 -29.16
C THR A 24 -36.99 18.21 -29.30
N LEU A 25 -37.15 17.63 -30.49
CA LEU A 25 -36.77 16.25 -30.77
C LEU A 25 -35.25 16.03 -30.69
N ALA A 26 -34.46 16.97 -31.21
CA ALA A 26 -33.00 16.91 -31.10
C ALA A 26 -32.52 16.98 -29.64
N LEU A 27 -33.13 17.85 -28.83
CA LEU A 27 -32.83 17.97 -27.40
C LEU A 27 -33.24 16.71 -26.64
N LEU A 28 -34.43 16.16 -26.91
CA LEU A 28 -34.89 14.90 -26.31
C LEU A 28 -33.94 13.75 -26.65
N GLY A 29 -33.49 13.66 -27.90
CA GLY A 29 -32.51 12.68 -28.34
C GLY A 29 -31.17 12.81 -27.61
N PHE A 30 -30.69 14.05 -27.43
CA PHE A 30 -29.46 14.31 -26.68
C PHE A 30 -29.59 13.92 -25.20
N ILE A 31 -30.71 14.27 -24.55
CA ILE A 31 -30.96 13.89 -23.15
C ILE A 31 -31.03 12.37 -23.02
N ALA A 32 -31.72 11.67 -23.94
CA ALA A 32 -31.79 10.22 -23.95
C ALA A 32 -30.40 9.57 -24.08
N LEU A 33 -29.54 10.11 -24.94
CA LEU A 33 -28.15 9.66 -25.09
C LEU A 33 -27.37 9.81 -23.77
N VAL A 34 -27.47 10.96 -23.10
CA VAL A 34 -26.81 11.19 -21.80
C VAL A 34 -27.29 10.19 -20.77
N VAL A 35 -28.60 9.94 -20.67
CA VAL A 35 -29.17 8.97 -19.72
C VAL A 35 -28.67 7.53 -19.99
N ILE A 36 -28.53 7.15 -21.27
CA ILE A 36 -27.97 5.83 -21.66
C ILE A 36 -26.46 5.74 -21.36
N LEU A 37 -25.74 6.87 -21.45
CA LEU A 37 -24.30 6.95 -21.17
C LEU A 37 -23.98 6.99 -19.67
N LEU A 38 -24.87 7.51 -18.81
CA LEU A 38 -24.63 7.62 -17.36
C LEU A 38 -24.19 6.28 -16.70
N PRO A 39 -24.83 5.13 -16.97
CA PRO A 39 -24.36 3.83 -16.48
C PRO A 39 -23.02 3.36 -17.05
N HIS A 40 -22.53 3.95 -18.14
CA HIS A 40 -21.27 3.57 -18.80
C HIS A 40 -20.09 4.47 -18.40
N ILE A 41 -20.36 5.70 -17.97
CA ILE A 41 -19.32 6.63 -17.47
C ILE A 41 -18.84 6.20 -16.08
N ASN A 42 -19.75 5.67 -15.26
CA ASN A 42 -19.42 5.07 -13.97
C ASN A 42 -20.25 3.80 -13.81
N PRO A 43 -19.82 2.65 -14.40
CA PRO A 43 -20.52 1.39 -14.20
C PRO A 43 -20.75 1.21 -12.70
N PRO A 44 -22.00 0.96 -12.25
CA PRO A 44 -22.24 0.68 -10.85
C PRO A 44 -21.32 -0.48 -10.53
N GLU A 45 -20.36 -0.24 -9.64
CA GLU A 45 -19.44 -1.27 -9.20
C GLU A 45 -20.31 -2.49 -8.95
N LYS A 46 -20.06 -3.58 -9.68
CA LYS A 46 -20.57 -4.89 -9.26
C LYS A 46 -20.18 -4.91 -7.80
N LYS A 47 -21.16 -4.84 -6.89
CA LYS A 47 -20.93 -4.94 -5.47
C LYS A 47 -20.11 -6.20 -5.32
N ARG A 48 -18.79 -6.03 -5.23
CA ARG A 48 -17.87 -7.10 -4.93
C ARG A 48 -18.39 -7.54 -3.59
N THR A 49 -19.02 -8.70 -3.58
CA THR A 49 -19.50 -9.35 -2.36
C THR A 49 -18.40 -9.12 -1.34
N GLU A 50 -18.75 -8.55 -0.19
CA GLU A 50 -17.83 -8.06 0.86
C GLU A 50 -16.92 -9.18 1.46
N GLN A 51 -16.82 -10.33 0.78
CA GLN A 51 -16.07 -11.52 1.15
C GLN A 51 -14.71 -11.67 0.44
N GLU A 52 -14.36 -10.88 -0.58
CA GLU A 52 -13.09 -11.11 -1.33
C GLU A 52 -12.28 -9.85 -1.64
N VAL A 53 -12.38 -8.80 -0.84
CA VAL A 53 -11.27 -7.86 -0.71
C VAL A 53 -10.59 -8.20 0.60
N ALA A 54 -9.73 -9.23 0.57
CA ALA A 54 -8.70 -9.35 1.59
C ALA A 54 -7.85 -8.08 1.47
N ALA A 55 -8.17 -7.09 2.31
CA ALA A 55 -7.40 -5.86 2.36
C ALA A 55 -5.93 -6.25 2.61
N PRO A 56 -4.97 -5.72 1.83
CA PRO A 56 -3.56 -6.03 2.00
C PRO A 56 -3.10 -5.68 3.42
N GLY A 57 -2.08 -6.38 3.93
CA GLY A 57 -1.59 -6.27 5.30
C GLY A 57 -2.15 -7.35 6.22
N ASN A 58 -1.98 -8.62 5.86
CA ASN A 58 -2.32 -9.71 6.78
C ASN A 58 -1.14 -10.10 7.69
N VAL A 59 0.08 -9.92 7.21
CA VAL A 59 1.32 -9.91 7.99
C VAL A 59 1.96 -8.54 7.79
N MET A 60 2.28 -7.87 8.87
CA MET A 60 2.90 -6.55 8.91
C MET A 60 4.22 -6.67 9.64
N ILE A 61 5.29 -6.16 9.01
CA ILE A 61 6.62 -6.13 9.60
C ILE A 61 7.05 -4.67 9.63
N GLU A 62 7.47 -4.20 10.78
CA GLU A 62 7.87 -2.81 11.02
C GLU A 62 9.23 -2.81 11.71
N ALA A 63 10.15 -1.97 11.23
CA ALA A 63 11.43 -1.70 11.85
C ALA A 63 11.50 -0.22 12.23
N ARG A 64 11.86 0.08 13.47
CA ARG A 64 11.85 1.42 14.06
C ARG A 64 13.18 1.69 14.76
N TRP A 65 13.77 2.84 14.51
CA TRP A 65 14.93 3.33 15.26
C TRP A 65 14.68 4.76 15.73
N ASP A 66 15.62 5.28 16.52
CA ASP A 66 15.52 6.63 17.09
C ASP A 66 15.42 7.68 15.98
N ASP A 67 14.38 8.52 16.06
CA ASP A 67 14.05 9.58 15.10
C ASP A 67 15.15 10.66 15.00
N ASP A 68 16.04 10.76 16.00
CA ASP A 68 17.16 11.72 16.02
C ASP A 68 18.42 11.19 15.30
N ILE A 69 18.45 9.92 14.89
CA ILE A 69 19.61 9.30 14.21
C ILE A 69 19.44 9.36 12.69
N ASP A 70 20.24 10.19 11.99
CA ASP A 70 20.33 10.17 10.53
C ASP A 70 21.06 8.90 10.03
N ALA A 71 20.31 7.82 9.93
CA ALA A 71 20.73 6.51 9.45
C ALA A 71 19.64 5.90 8.55
N ASP A 72 20.07 4.98 7.69
CA ASP A 72 19.24 4.22 6.76
C ASP A 72 19.43 2.75 7.09
N VAL A 73 18.40 2.26 7.78
CA VAL A 73 18.26 0.89 8.22
C VAL A 73 17.22 0.24 7.33
N ASP A 74 17.69 -0.55 6.37
CA ASP A 74 16.83 -1.27 5.44
C ASP A 74 16.15 -2.44 6.15
N LEU A 75 14.84 -2.59 5.92
CA LEU A 75 14.06 -3.77 6.24
C LEU A 75 14.06 -4.73 5.05
N TRP A 76 14.50 -5.96 5.31
CA TRP A 76 14.45 -7.06 4.34
C TRP A 76 13.56 -8.19 4.83
N VAL A 77 12.59 -8.58 4.01
CA VAL A 77 11.63 -9.62 4.37
C VAL A 77 11.54 -10.67 3.27
N GLN A 78 11.34 -11.93 3.66
CA GLN A 78 11.08 -13.01 2.72
C GLN A 78 9.90 -13.83 3.23
N GLY A 79 8.88 -13.97 2.38
CA GLY A 79 7.76 -14.88 2.63
C GLY A 79 8.03 -16.30 2.12
N PRO A 80 7.14 -17.26 2.41
CA PRO A 80 7.30 -18.66 2.00
C PRO A 80 7.44 -18.79 0.48
N GLN A 81 8.54 -19.41 0.03
CA GLN A 81 8.86 -19.63 -1.40
C GLN A 81 8.92 -18.35 -2.27
N ASP A 82 8.94 -17.17 -1.64
CA ASP A 82 9.03 -15.89 -2.35
C ASP A 82 10.48 -15.43 -2.45
N ARG A 83 10.73 -14.47 -3.33
CA ARG A 83 12.01 -13.74 -3.36
C ARG A 83 12.09 -12.74 -2.19
N PRO A 84 13.30 -12.41 -1.71
CA PRO A 84 13.48 -11.35 -0.72
C PRO A 84 12.98 -10.00 -1.22
N VAL A 85 12.33 -9.25 -0.35
CA VAL A 85 11.79 -7.90 -0.58
C VAL A 85 12.55 -6.92 0.30
N GLY A 86 12.96 -5.79 -0.28
CA GLY A 86 13.76 -4.72 0.34
C GLY A 86 13.97 -3.59 -0.67
N TYR A 87 14.79 -2.58 -0.38
CA TYR A 87 14.93 -1.38 -1.23
C TYR A 87 15.20 -1.69 -2.73
N SER A 88 16.05 -2.70 -3.01
CA SER A 88 16.38 -3.09 -4.41
C SER A 88 15.32 -3.98 -5.05
N ASN A 89 14.36 -4.46 -4.26
CA ASN A 89 13.24 -5.26 -4.72
C ASN A 89 11.95 -4.98 -3.91
N LEU A 90 11.26 -3.90 -4.27
CA LEU A 90 10.14 -3.37 -3.49
C LEU A 90 8.90 -4.28 -3.40
N ALA A 91 8.78 -5.29 -4.27
CA ALA A 91 7.56 -6.11 -4.35
C ALA A 91 7.90 -7.58 -4.64
N GLY A 92 7.46 -8.50 -3.79
CA GLY A 92 7.46 -9.95 -4.02
C GLY A 92 6.07 -10.45 -4.40
N GLU A 93 5.88 -11.77 -4.43
CA GLU A 93 4.55 -12.37 -4.53
C GLU A 93 3.77 -12.20 -3.21
N VAL A 94 4.44 -12.39 -2.08
CA VAL A 94 3.87 -12.32 -0.73
C VAL A 94 3.92 -10.91 -0.19
N PHE A 95 5.11 -10.29 -0.14
CA PHE A 95 5.32 -8.98 0.49
C PHE A 95 5.42 -7.82 -0.49
N ASN A 96 5.17 -6.61 0.00
CA ASN A 96 5.68 -5.37 -0.58
C ASN A 96 6.31 -4.53 0.53
N LEU A 97 7.43 -3.89 0.22
CA LEU A 97 7.96 -2.78 1.00
C LEU A 97 7.07 -1.56 0.74
N LEU A 98 6.45 -1.03 1.78
CA LEU A 98 5.52 0.10 1.67
C LEU A 98 6.19 1.42 2.01
N ARG A 99 7.16 1.39 2.94
CA ARG A 99 8.01 2.53 3.27
C ARG A 99 9.46 2.08 3.32
N ASP A 100 10.27 2.80 2.56
CA ASP A 100 11.72 2.73 2.43
C ASP A 100 12.25 4.08 2.96
N ASP A 101 12.92 4.06 4.10
CA ASP A 101 13.35 5.28 4.80
C ASP A 101 14.84 5.51 4.60
N ILE A 102 15.16 6.52 3.80
CA ILE A 102 16.52 6.88 3.41
C ILE A 102 17.18 7.87 4.39
N GLY A 103 16.65 7.99 5.62
CA GLY A 103 17.00 8.97 6.63
C GLY A 103 16.46 10.38 6.36
N PHE A 104 17.14 11.42 6.85
CA PHE A 104 16.60 12.80 6.87
C PHE A 104 16.45 13.47 5.50
N ARG A 105 16.86 12.81 4.42
CA ARG A 105 16.71 13.35 3.06
C ARG A 105 15.29 13.14 2.55
N ASN A 106 14.59 14.24 2.30
CA ASN A 106 13.21 14.25 1.81
C ASN A 106 12.19 13.60 2.77
N ASP A 107 12.56 13.36 4.03
CA ASP A 107 11.60 12.93 5.04
C ASP A 107 10.92 14.15 5.69
N VAL A 108 9.62 14.28 5.42
CA VAL A 108 8.75 15.29 6.05
C VAL A 108 8.15 14.79 7.36
N SER A 109 8.18 13.49 7.63
CA SER A 109 7.58 12.88 8.81
C SER A 109 8.48 13.00 10.04
N GLN A 110 9.80 13.08 9.86
CA GLN A 110 10.80 13.01 10.94
C GLN A 110 10.65 11.72 11.74
N LEU A 111 10.22 10.64 11.07
CA LEU A 111 9.99 9.35 11.69
C LEU A 111 10.88 8.33 11.02
N ASN A 112 11.77 7.73 11.79
CA ASN A 112 12.69 6.71 11.33
C ASN A 112 12.05 5.32 11.44
N TYR A 113 11.42 4.86 10.35
CA TYR A 113 10.85 3.51 10.29
C TYR A 113 10.65 3.00 8.87
N GLU A 114 10.78 1.69 8.71
CA GLU A 114 10.39 0.97 7.50
C GLU A 114 9.28 -0.02 7.78
N ASN A 115 8.48 -0.32 6.76
CA ASN A 115 7.46 -1.35 6.87
C ASN A 115 7.21 -2.13 5.59
N ALA A 116 6.94 -3.42 5.75
CA ALA A 116 6.61 -4.34 4.68
C ALA A 116 5.35 -5.14 5.02
N TYR A 117 4.39 -5.14 4.10
CA TYR A 117 3.08 -5.77 4.29
C TYR A 117 2.88 -6.91 3.30
N SER A 118 2.32 -8.02 3.79
CA SER A 118 1.94 -9.13 2.94
C SER A 118 0.57 -8.89 2.28
N ARG A 119 0.38 -9.40 1.06
CA ARG A 119 -0.93 -9.43 0.39
C ARG A 119 -1.92 -10.38 1.07
N GLY A 120 -1.41 -11.40 1.76
CA GLY A 120 -2.17 -12.48 2.36
C GLY A 120 -1.38 -13.20 3.44
N ILE A 121 -2.00 -14.19 4.10
CA ILE A 121 -1.29 -15.13 4.95
C ILE A 121 -0.96 -16.34 4.08
N VAL A 122 0.33 -16.63 3.95
CA VAL A 122 0.81 -17.84 3.28
C VAL A 122 1.42 -18.73 4.35
N GLU A 123 0.99 -19.99 4.42
CA GLU A 123 1.58 -20.96 5.35
C GLU A 123 3.07 -21.18 5.01
N GLY A 124 3.91 -21.24 6.05
CA GLY A 124 5.32 -21.60 5.90
C GLY A 124 6.27 -20.64 6.62
N GLU A 125 7.53 -20.65 6.19
CA GLU A 125 8.63 -19.91 6.81
C GLU A 125 8.75 -18.47 6.29
N TYR A 126 8.92 -17.55 7.24
CA TYR A 126 9.15 -16.13 7.05
C TYR A 126 10.51 -15.77 7.63
N THR A 127 11.25 -14.92 6.95
CA THR A 127 12.53 -14.37 7.42
C THR A 127 12.47 -12.85 7.43
N VAL A 128 12.98 -12.24 8.49
CA VAL A 128 13.12 -10.79 8.67
C VAL A 128 14.56 -10.47 9.00
N ASN A 129 15.17 -9.66 8.14
CA ASN A 129 16.50 -9.13 8.31
C ASN A 129 16.45 -7.61 8.42
N LEU A 130 17.44 -7.06 9.11
CA LEU A 130 17.81 -5.66 8.99
C LEU A 130 19.15 -5.58 8.25
N HIS A 131 19.33 -4.50 7.50
CA HIS A 131 20.59 -4.20 6.87
C HIS A 131 20.98 -2.73 7.13
N MET A 132 22.20 -2.52 7.64
CA MET A 132 22.73 -1.19 7.90
C MET A 132 23.30 -0.61 6.59
N TYR A 133 22.50 0.14 5.84
CA TYR A 133 22.90 0.70 4.56
C TYR A 133 23.84 1.90 4.74
N PHE A 134 23.43 2.90 5.53
CA PHE A 134 24.30 4.00 5.94
C PHE A 134 23.99 4.49 7.35
N ASN A 135 24.97 5.14 7.98
CA ASN A 135 24.79 5.88 9.23
C ASN A 135 25.57 7.20 9.15
N ARG A 136 24.88 8.32 8.87
CA ARG A 136 25.49 9.65 8.77
C ARG A 136 25.68 10.30 10.13
N ALA A 137 24.85 9.92 11.10
CA ALA A 137 25.01 10.35 12.48
C ALA A 137 26.33 9.85 13.10
N ASP A 138 26.93 8.80 12.53
CA ASP A 138 28.09 8.07 13.08
C ASP A 138 27.89 7.67 14.56
N SER A 139 26.63 7.40 14.90
CA SER A 139 26.20 7.00 16.24
C SER A 139 26.07 5.48 16.29
N TRP A 140 26.87 4.84 17.13
CA TRP A 140 26.90 3.39 17.27
C TRP A 140 26.78 2.97 18.74
N PRO A 141 26.08 1.85 19.03
CA PRO A 141 25.25 1.07 18.11
C PRO A 141 23.98 1.83 17.69
N VAL A 142 23.33 1.39 16.60
CA VAL A 142 21.99 1.85 16.21
C VAL A 142 20.96 0.85 16.75
N PRO A 143 20.18 1.20 17.79
CA PRO A 143 19.13 0.33 18.32
C PRO A 143 17.93 0.34 17.38
N VAL A 144 17.40 -0.85 17.07
CA VAL A 144 16.24 -1.03 16.19
C VAL A 144 15.25 -1.98 16.85
N THR A 145 14.00 -1.54 16.97
CA THR A 145 12.87 -2.38 17.37
C THR A 145 12.19 -2.93 16.13
N VAL A 146 12.08 -4.25 16.04
CA VAL A 146 11.36 -4.94 14.97
C VAL A 146 10.10 -5.58 15.52
N LEU A 147 8.97 -5.28 14.88
CA LEU A 147 7.64 -5.75 15.23
C LEU A 147 7.07 -6.60 14.09
N VAL A 148 6.53 -7.78 14.42
CA VAL A 148 5.71 -8.57 13.49
C VAL A 148 4.30 -8.65 14.03
N SER A 149 3.34 -8.26 13.21
CA SER A 149 1.91 -8.31 13.52
C SER A 149 1.14 -9.08 12.46
N THR A 150 0.09 -9.77 12.88
CA THR A 150 -0.89 -10.40 11.97
C THR A 150 -2.23 -9.68 12.08
N VAL A 151 -2.92 -9.54 10.97
CA VAL A 151 -4.28 -8.98 10.93
C VAL A 151 -5.24 -10.06 10.53
N LYS A 152 -6.17 -10.37 11.43
CA LYS A 152 -7.21 -11.37 11.19
C LYS A 152 -8.58 -10.73 11.03
N PRO A 153 -9.41 -11.23 10.11
CA PRO A 153 -10.84 -10.95 10.12
C PRO A 153 -11.46 -11.52 11.40
N SER A 154 -12.13 -10.67 12.18
CA SER A 154 -12.94 -11.05 13.34
C SER A 154 -14.38 -10.56 13.09
N GLY A 155 -15.13 -11.31 12.28
CA GLY A 155 -16.45 -10.89 11.80
C GLY A 155 -16.32 -9.71 10.84
N THR A 156 -17.01 -8.59 11.12
CA THR A 156 -16.93 -7.35 10.32
C THR A 156 -15.72 -6.47 10.68
N THR A 157 -15.00 -6.79 11.76
CA THR A 157 -13.87 -5.99 12.24
C THR A 157 -12.55 -6.71 11.96
N ARG A 158 -11.48 -5.98 11.68
CA ARG A 158 -10.12 -6.51 11.61
C ARG A 158 -9.42 -6.27 12.94
N THR A 159 -8.83 -7.31 13.51
CA THR A 159 -8.03 -7.21 14.73
C THR A 159 -6.57 -7.45 14.39
N THR A 160 -5.74 -6.43 14.65
CA THR A 160 -4.28 -6.55 14.58
C THR A 160 -3.76 -7.16 15.86
N ARG A 161 -2.87 -8.14 15.74
CA ARG A 161 -2.22 -8.81 16.85
C ARG A 161 -0.72 -8.84 16.62
N GLN A 162 0.01 -8.22 17.53
CA GLN A 162 1.46 -8.38 17.63
C GLN A 162 1.79 -9.84 18.01
N ILE A 163 2.64 -10.47 17.22
CA ILE A 163 3.06 -11.87 17.43
C ILE A 163 4.54 -11.99 17.80
N LEU A 164 5.39 -11.06 17.35
CA LEU A 164 6.82 -11.03 17.68
C LEU A 164 7.28 -9.59 17.87
N VAL A 165 8.22 -9.40 18.80
CA VAL A 165 8.94 -8.14 19.00
C VAL A 165 10.37 -8.45 19.43
N SER A 166 11.33 -7.69 18.91
CA SER A 166 12.73 -7.79 19.31
C SER A 166 13.40 -6.44 19.18
N ASP A 167 14.22 -6.11 20.17
CA ASP A 167 15.17 -5.01 20.11
C ASP A 167 16.55 -5.57 19.75
N VAL A 168 17.16 -5.03 18.70
CA VAL A 168 18.48 -5.44 18.21
C VAL A 168 19.37 -4.22 17.99
N GLU A 169 20.68 -4.45 17.91
CA GLU A 169 21.67 -3.39 17.71
C GLU A 169 22.49 -3.67 16.45
N LEU A 170 22.46 -2.75 15.50
CA LEU A 170 23.37 -2.73 14.35
C LEU A 170 24.63 -1.95 14.73
N ARG A 171 25.80 -2.49 14.37
CA ARG A 171 27.09 -2.05 14.90
C ARG A 171 28.08 -1.62 13.83
N GLN A 172 27.83 -1.97 12.56
CA GLN A 172 28.72 -1.60 11.46
C GLN A 172 27.96 -1.43 10.15
N LEU A 173 28.55 -0.64 9.24
CA LEU A 173 28.05 -0.48 7.88
C LEU A 173 28.06 -1.81 7.12
N GLY A 174 27.01 -2.07 6.35
CA GLY A 174 26.82 -3.29 5.58
C GLY A 174 26.52 -4.52 6.44
N GLU A 175 26.29 -4.36 7.75
CA GLU A 175 25.83 -5.46 8.59
C GLU A 175 24.44 -5.90 8.14
N GLU A 176 24.29 -7.19 7.91
CA GLU A 176 23.00 -7.84 7.70
C GLU A 176 22.73 -8.76 8.88
N LEU A 177 21.64 -8.48 9.60
CA LEU A 177 21.26 -9.19 10.81
C LEU A 177 19.90 -9.85 10.64
N THR A 178 19.83 -11.17 10.78
CA THR A 178 18.55 -11.89 10.87
C THR A 178 17.96 -11.71 12.25
N VAL A 179 16.81 -11.04 12.30
CA VAL A 179 16.08 -10.78 13.55
C VAL A 179 15.13 -11.93 13.85
N PHE A 180 14.39 -12.39 12.83
CA PHE A 180 13.46 -13.51 12.97
C PHE A 180 13.53 -14.44 11.77
N ASN A 181 13.57 -15.74 12.04
CA ASN A 181 12.98 -16.78 11.22
C ASN A 181 11.80 -17.34 12.01
N PHE A 182 10.61 -17.42 11.43
CA PHE A 182 9.42 -17.93 12.09
C PHE A 182 8.49 -18.61 11.09
N GLN A 183 7.58 -19.45 11.57
CA GLN A 183 6.58 -20.09 10.72
C GLN A 183 5.18 -19.67 11.12
N LEU A 184 4.34 -19.43 10.11
CA LEU A 184 2.90 -19.27 10.27
C LEU A 184 2.18 -20.49 9.70
N ASP A 185 1.12 -20.92 10.38
CA ASP A 185 0.19 -21.90 9.84
C ASP A 185 -0.79 -21.28 8.83
N ALA A 186 -1.67 -22.10 8.26
CA ALA A 186 -2.69 -21.65 7.29
C ALA A 186 -3.69 -20.63 7.87
N ASP A 187 -3.89 -20.63 9.19
CA ASP A 187 -4.75 -19.67 9.89
C ASP A 187 -3.99 -18.37 10.23
N GLY A 188 -2.67 -18.34 10.04
CA GLY A 188 -1.79 -17.23 10.39
C GLY A 188 -1.49 -17.14 11.88
N GLU A 189 -1.59 -18.25 12.60
CA GLU A 189 -1.02 -18.36 13.94
C GLU A 189 0.47 -18.71 13.85
N LEU A 190 1.22 -18.24 14.85
CA LEU A 190 2.64 -18.57 14.97
C LEU A 190 2.78 -20.04 15.37
N VAL A 191 3.56 -20.80 14.61
CA VAL A 191 3.85 -22.20 14.95
C VAL A 191 4.75 -22.24 16.19
N ASP A 192 4.30 -22.95 17.23
CA ASP A 192 5.01 -23.07 18.50
C ASP A 192 6.45 -23.55 18.31
N GLY A 193 7.40 -22.84 18.90
CA GLY A 193 8.82 -23.18 18.85
C GLY A 193 9.50 -22.96 17.49
N SER A 194 8.83 -22.36 16.51
CA SER A 194 9.42 -22.08 15.19
C SER A 194 10.39 -20.89 15.17
N VAL A 195 10.26 -19.98 16.14
CA VAL A 195 11.00 -18.71 16.17
C VAL A 195 12.48 -18.94 16.48
N ASN A 196 13.36 -18.42 15.62
CA ASN A 196 14.80 -18.40 15.84
C ASN A 196 15.43 -17.20 15.11
N SER A 197 16.74 -17.01 15.25
CA SER A 197 17.51 -15.95 14.58
C SER A 197 18.73 -16.51 13.84
N ALA A 198 18.62 -17.73 13.31
CA ALA A 198 19.69 -18.34 12.53
C ALA A 198 20.02 -17.46 11.31
N PRO A 199 21.30 -17.11 11.05
CA PRO A 199 21.65 -16.20 9.97
C PRO A 199 21.19 -16.70 8.60
N ARG A 200 20.47 -15.84 7.88
CA ARG A 200 20.07 -16.04 6.48
C ARG A 200 20.39 -14.80 5.68
N LYS A 201 20.87 -14.98 4.45
CA LYS A 201 21.16 -13.86 3.55
C LYS A 201 19.96 -13.57 2.66
N LEU A 202 19.41 -12.37 2.81
CA LEU A 202 18.30 -11.81 2.03
C LEU A 202 18.76 -10.66 1.12
N VAL A 203 19.71 -9.85 1.59
CA VAL A 203 20.15 -8.65 0.88
C VAL A 203 20.73 -9.01 -0.48
N THR A 204 20.09 -8.50 -1.54
CA THR A 204 20.60 -8.61 -2.91
C THR A 204 21.39 -7.35 -3.25
N ALA A 205 22.68 -7.50 -3.53
CA ALA A 205 23.50 -6.36 -3.90
C ALA A 205 22.98 -5.68 -5.18
N PRO A 206 23.01 -4.33 -5.25
CA PRO A 206 22.67 -3.62 -6.48
C PRO A 206 23.75 -3.88 -7.53
N THR A 207 23.38 -3.79 -8.81
CA THR A 207 24.31 -3.97 -9.93
C THR A 207 25.43 -2.92 -9.83
N GLY A 208 26.63 -3.33 -9.40
CA GLY A 208 27.77 -2.44 -9.14
C GLY A 208 28.32 -2.48 -7.70
N GLY A 209 27.64 -3.18 -6.78
CA GLY A 209 28.04 -3.26 -5.37
C GLY A 209 27.70 -2.00 -4.58
N TYR A 210 27.79 -2.09 -3.25
CA TYR A 210 27.57 -0.94 -2.37
C TYR A 210 28.79 -0.01 -2.40
N ASN A 211 28.57 1.26 -2.71
CA ASN A 211 29.59 2.30 -2.57
C ASN A 211 29.33 3.10 -1.29
N PHE A 212 29.72 2.53 -0.14
CA PHE A 212 29.58 3.18 1.15
C PHE A 212 30.43 4.47 1.28
N ASP A 213 31.45 4.64 0.44
CA ASP A 213 32.31 5.83 0.44
C ASP A 213 31.64 7.04 -0.25
N ALA A 214 30.61 6.83 -1.09
CA ALA A 214 29.89 7.92 -1.76
C ALA A 214 29.16 8.87 -0.79
N TYR A 215 28.93 8.42 0.44
CA TYR A 215 28.13 9.13 1.45
C TYR A 215 28.96 9.65 2.63
N LYS A 216 30.29 9.48 2.59
CA LYS A 216 31.23 10.16 3.50
C LYS A 216 31.42 11.60 3.04
N GLN A 217 30.51 12.50 3.43
CA GLN A 217 30.70 13.96 3.36
C GLN A 217 30.38 14.59 4.70
#